data_AF-A0AAD1Z1P3-F1
#
_entry.id   AF-A0AAD1Z1P3-F1
#
_cell.length_a   1.000
_cell.length_b   1.000
_cell.length_c   1.000
_cell.angle_alpha   90.00
_cell.angle_beta   90.00
_cell.angle_gamma   90.00
#
_symmetry.space_group_name_H-M   'P 1'
#
loop_
_entity.id
_entity.type
_entity.pdbx_description
1 polymer ?
#
loop_
_entity_poly.entity_id
_entity_poly.type
_entity_poly.pdbx_seq_one_letter_code
_entity_poly.pdbx_strand_id
1 'polypeptide(L)'
;MKLKRLMLALYHPGNFYLIHLDNGAPQVEHQEISRFVSSNPVFSEIGNVWVVKKGNLVTYRGPTMLATTLHAMSMLLRTANWDWFINLSASDYPLITQDDLIHAFSDLPRDLNFVQHSSRLGWKMNKRGKPIIIDPGLYSVNKSEIWWVIKQRSLPTAFKLYTGSAWTVLSRSFAEYCVVGWDNLPRTLLLYYTNFVSSPEGYFQTVICNSEDYKNTTVNHDLHYITWDNPPKQHPRSLGLRDYRKFVLSNRPFARKFKKNDVVLNKIDRELLKRGSRQFSYGGWCSNGQDIQDKCSELQSEKYGVLRPEDPRVVSQRNNFIRKLASTAPIQCLMFNKGILDVGQEGKRYGFVQCRRDLNVLACDKSLNNLLDKNILQFGGNWAWEFSSFDCSIWYEDVNSAFSDRNLTNETSSIGKLVLCRSLLWIKL
;
A
#
# COMPACT_ATOMS: atom_id res chain seq x y z
N MET A 1 18.46 7.14 6.76
CA MET A 1 17.45 6.44 7.60
C MET A 1 16.58 5.49 6.79
N LYS A 2 15.96 4.47 7.43
CA LYS A 2 15.00 3.56 6.76
C LYS A 2 13.83 4.33 6.13
N LEU A 3 13.31 5.31 6.85
CA LEU A 3 12.18 6.14 6.41
C LEU A 3 12.42 6.79 5.05
N LYS A 4 13.60 7.37 4.80
CA LYS A 4 13.90 8.05 3.52
C LYS A 4 13.72 7.12 2.32
N ARG A 5 14.26 5.89 2.42
CA ARG A 5 14.13 4.88 1.37
C ARG A 5 12.68 4.46 1.16
N LEU A 6 11.93 4.31 2.26
CA LEU A 6 10.50 3.96 2.26
C LEU A 6 9.66 5.07 1.63
N MET A 7 9.87 6.33 2.01
CA MET A 7 9.19 7.50 1.43
C MET A 7 9.35 7.53 -0.09
N LEU A 8 10.58 7.40 -0.58
CA LEU A 8 10.84 7.36 -2.02
C LEU A 8 10.21 6.13 -2.71
N ALA A 9 10.05 5.00 -2.00
CA ALA A 9 9.38 3.80 -2.53
C ALA A 9 7.86 3.98 -2.66
N LEU A 10 7.28 4.76 -1.75
CA LEU A 10 5.84 4.90 -1.59
C LEU A 10 5.29 6.17 -2.21
N TYR A 11 6.16 7.07 -2.66
CA TYR A 11 5.72 8.38 -3.11
C TYR A 11 4.99 8.31 -4.45
N HIS A 12 3.88 9.03 -4.52
CA HIS A 12 3.07 9.28 -5.70
C HIS A 12 2.42 10.66 -5.53
N PRO A 13 2.39 11.53 -6.55
CA PRO A 13 1.89 12.90 -6.43
C PRO A 13 0.38 12.98 -6.15
N GLY A 14 -0.39 11.95 -6.56
CA GLY A 14 -1.82 11.85 -6.26
C GLY A 14 -2.17 11.45 -4.81
N ASN A 15 -1.17 11.06 -4.01
CA ASN A 15 -1.34 10.59 -2.63
C ASN A 15 -0.95 11.69 -1.64
N PHE A 16 -1.28 11.46 -0.36
CA PHE A 16 -0.88 12.34 0.73
C PHE A 16 -0.03 11.57 1.75
N TYR A 17 0.89 12.26 2.41
CA TYR A 17 1.81 11.65 3.35
C TYR A 17 1.93 12.51 4.61
N LEU A 18 1.60 11.93 5.75
CA LEU A 18 1.88 12.54 7.06
C LEU A 18 2.90 11.68 7.80
N ILE A 19 4.03 12.28 8.13
CA ILE A 19 5.13 11.63 8.83
C ILE A 19 5.05 12.05 10.29
N HIS A 20 4.88 11.08 11.18
CA HIS A 20 4.96 11.28 12.62
C HIS A 20 6.24 10.62 13.15
N LEU A 21 7.02 11.40 13.90
CA LEU A 21 8.14 10.91 14.71
C LEU A 21 7.74 10.93 16.18
N ASP A 22 8.07 9.86 16.91
CA ASP A 22 7.94 9.85 18.37
C ASP A 22 8.66 11.07 18.96
N ASN A 23 8.00 11.78 19.87
CA ASN A 23 8.60 12.90 20.59
C ASN A 23 9.85 12.49 21.38
N GLY A 24 9.96 11.22 21.78
CA GLY A 24 11.16 10.68 22.42
C GLY A 24 12.31 10.34 21.46
N ALA A 25 12.13 10.48 20.13
CA ALA A 25 13.21 10.27 19.17
C ALA A 25 14.23 11.42 19.25
N PRO A 26 15.54 11.16 18.99
CA PRO A 26 16.56 12.20 19.09
C PRO A 26 16.26 13.41 18.19
N GLN A 27 16.53 14.61 18.68
CA GLN A 27 16.27 15.86 17.94
C GLN A 27 16.97 15.90 16.56
N VAL A 28 18.14 15.27 16.46
CA VAL A 28 18.88 15.11 15.19
C VAL A 28 18.03 14.36 14.16
N GLU A 29 17.25 13.35 14.57
CA GLU A 29 16.39 12.61 13.65
C GLU A 29 15.22 13.44 13.15
N HIS A 30 14.59 14.21 14.04
CA HIS A 30 13.54 15.17 13.67
C HIS A 30 14.03 16.19 12.64
N GLN A 31 15.23 16.74 12.85
CA GLN A 31 15.86 17.68 11.92
C GLN A 31 16.26 17.01 10.60
N GLU A 32 16.78 15.78 10.64
CA GLU A 32 17.16 15.03 9.43
C GLU A 32 15.95 14.75 8.53
N ILE A 33 14.81 14.36 9.10
CA ILE A 33 13.58 14.11 8.34
C ILE A 33 12.95 15.39 7.83
N SER A 34 12.90 16.43 8.67
CA SER A 34 12.38 17.74 8.25
C SER A 34 13.19 18.30 7.08
N ARG A 35 14.53 18.24 7.16
CA ARG A 35 15.42 18.67 6.07
C ARG A 35 15.22 17.84 4.82
N PHE A 36 15.09 16.52 4.95
CA PHE A 36 14.86 15.63 3.81
C PHE A 36 13.55 15.94 3.08
N VAL A 37 12.48 16.27 3.82
CA VAL A 37 11.20 16.65 3.21
C VAL A 37 11.30 18.02 2.54
N SER A 38 11.85 19.01 3.24
CA SER A 38 11.93 20.39 2.72
C SER A 38 12.93 20.57 1.57
N SER A 39 14.00 19.76 1.54
CA SER A 39 15.04 19.86 0.50
C SER A 39 14.77 18.99 -0.73
N ASN A 40 13.72 18.15 -0.71
CA ASN A 40 13.38 17.33 -1.86
C ASN A 40 12.54 18.18 -2.83
N PRO A 41 13.01 18.42 -4.07
CA PRO A 41 12.34 19.30 -5.01
C PRO A 41 10.92 18.81 -5.34
N VAL A 42 10.73 17.50 -5.52
CA VAL A 42 9.43 16.91 -5.83
C VAL A 42 8.45 17.11 -4.67
N PHE A 43 8.88 16.86 -3.43
CA PHE A 43 8.00 17.06 -2.27
C PHE A 43 7.63 18.53 -2.06
N SER A 44 8.58 19.44 -2.31
CA SER A 44 8.36 20.88 -2.19
C SER A 44 7.45 21.43 -3.29
N GLU A 45 7.55 20.90 -4.52
CA GLU A 45 6.74 21.33 -5.67
C GLU A 45 5.29 20.85 -5.53
N ILE A 46 5.07 19.60 -5.12
CA ILE A 46 3.72 19.05 -4.95
C ILE A 46 3.07 19.46 -3.62
N GLY A 47 3.86 19.58 -2.56
CA GLY A 47 3.36 19.97 -1.23
C GLY A 47 2.48 18.94 -0.53
N ASN A 48 2.55 17.66 -0.92
CA ASN A 48 1.73 16.55 -0.38
C ASN A 48 2.42 15.70 0.70
N VAL A 49 3.59 16.12 1.20
CA VAL A 49 4.34 15.44 2.26
C VAL A 49 4.52 16.38 3.45
N TRP A 50 3.96 16.01 4.60
CA TRP A 50 4.03 16.79 5.83
C TRP A 50 4.71 16.03 6.97
N VAL A 51 5.39 16.77 7.83
CA VAL A 51 5.98 16.25 9.07
C VAL A 51 5.25 16.87 10.26
N VAL A 52 4.79 16.04 11.20
CA VAL A 52 4.15 16.52 12.42
C VAL A 52 5.18 17.26 13.28
N LYS A 53 5.03 18.58 13.39
CA LYS A 53 5.98 19.46 14.11
C LYS A 53 6.11 19.11 15.60
N LYS A 54 4.98 18.88 16.27
CA LYS A 54 4.93 18.47 17.68
C LYS A 54 4.51 17.02 17.75
N GLY A 55 5.50 16.12 17.75
CA GLY A 55 5.26 14.68 17.85
C GLY A 55 4.55 14.33 19.15
N ASN A 56 3.71 13.29 19.09
CA ASN A 56 3.21 12.61 20.28
C ASN A 56 4.25 11.62 20.83
N LEU A 57 4.22 11.37 22.14
CA LEU A 57 4.91 10.22 22.73
C LEU A 57 4.18 8.93 22.37
N VAL A 58 4.94 7.88 22.06
CA VAL A 58 4.36 6.58 21.66
C VAL A 58 4.88 5.45 22.53
N THR A 59 3.99 4.81 23.26
CA THR A 59 4.24 3.55 23.98
C THR A 59 3.67 2.40 23.14
N TYR A 60 4.50 1.45 22.72
CA TYR A 60 4.09 0.40 21.78
C TYR A 60 2.90 -0.44 22.29
N ARG A 61 2.92 -0.77 23.59
CA ARG A 61 1.88 -1.59 24.24
C ARG A 61 0.72 -0.74 24.79
N GLY A 62 0.80 0.58 24.69
CA GLY A 62 -0.13 1.51 25.30
C GLY A 62 -1.09 2.19 24.31
N PRO A 63 -2.13 2.86 24.82
CA PRO A 63 -3.09 3.66 24.06
C PRO A 63 -2.49 4.86 23.32
N THR A 64 -1.32 5.36 23.71
CA THR A 64 -0.68 6.50 23.03
C THR A 64 -0.45 6.25 21.54
N MET A 65 -0.24 4.99 21.11
CA MET A 65 -0.19 4.64 19.70
C MET A 65 -1.53 4.87 18.98
N LEU A 66 -2.64 4.48 19.61
CA LEU A 66 -3.97 4.69 19.07
C LEU A 66 -4.30 6.19 19.03
N ALA A 67 -4.02 6.90 20.13
CA ALA A 67 -4.21 8.36 20.20
C ALA A 67 -3.44 9.09 19.10
N THR A 68 -2.20 8.65 18.81
CA THR A 68 -1.39 9.21 17.72
C THR A 68 -1.98 8.93 16.35
N THR A 69 -2.55 7.74 16.15
CA THR A 69 -3.21 7.38 14.89
C THR A 69 -4.45 8.24 14.66
N LEU A 70 -5.28 8.44 15.69
CA LEU A 70 -6.47 9.30 15.63
C LEU A 70 -6.11 10.79 15.46
N HIS A 71 -5.02 11.24 16.07
CA HIS A 71 -4.49 12.59 15.85
C HIS A 71 -4.03 12.79 14.39
N ALA A 72 -3.37 11.80 13.79
CA ALA A 72 -3.00 11.85 12.38
C ALA A 72 -4.24 11.90 11.47
N MET A 73 -5.26 11.07 11.75
CA MET A 73 -6.54 11.11 11.03
C MET A 73 -7.20 12.48 11.14
N SER A 74 -7.27 13.07 12.35
CA SER A 74 -7.93 14.35 12.56
C SER A 74 -7.24 15.51 11.81
N MET A 75 -5.91 15.50 11.73
CA MET A 75 -5.17 16.46 10.90
C MET A 75 -5.54 16.29 9.42
N LEU A 76 -5.48 15.05 8.92
CA LEU A 76 -5.67 14.77 7.49
C LEU A 76 -7.10 14.95 7.02
N LEU A 77 -8.10 14.73 7.89
CA LEU A 77 -9.49 15.06 7.60
C LEU A 77 -9.69 16.56 7.35
N ARG A 78 -8.89 17.42 8.00
CA ARG A 78 -8.97 18.88 7.89
C ARG A 78 -8.14 19.45 6.75
N THR A 79 -7.04 18.79 6.38
CA THR A 79 -6.05 19.36 5.46
C THR A 79 -6.05 18.75 4.06
N ALA A 80 -6.70 17.60 3.85
CA ALA A 80 -6.63 16.89 2.57
C ALA A 80 -7.92 16.12 2.25
N ASN A 81 -8.15 15.90 0.95
CA ASN A 81 -9.22 15.04 0.44
C ASN A 81 -8.64 13.72 -0.07
N TRP A 82 -8.85 12.64 0.69
CA TRP A 82 -8.28 11.31 0.50
C TRP A 82 -9.35 10.24 0.73
N ASP A 83 -9.16 9.05 0.16
CA ASP A 83 -10.17 7.99 0.16
C ASP A 83 -9.95 6.94 1.25
N TRP A 84 -8.71 6.48 1.39
CA TRP A 84 -8.32 5.53 2.44
C TRP A 84 -7.10 5.99 3.21
N PHE A 85 -7.16 5.86 4.54
CA PHE A 85 -6.06 5.99 5.47
C PHE A 85 -5.35 4.65 5.64
N ILE A 86 -4.09 4.57 5.20
CA ILE A 86 -3.22 3.40 5.35
C ILE A 86 -2.17 3.72 6.41
N ASN A 87 -2.13 2.97 7.50
CA ASN A 87 -1.02 3.08 8.45
C ASN A 87 0.14 2.16 8.08
N LEU A 88 1.37 2.66 8.20
CA LEU A 88 2.63 1.96 8.01
C LEU A 88 3.62 2.36 9.10
N SER A 89 4.72 1.60 9.26
CA SER A 89 5.90 2.03 9.98
C SER A 89 7.14 2.07 9.09
N ALA A 90 8.22 2.68 9.57
CA ALA A 90 9.51 2.65 8.88
C ALA A 90 10.17 1.25 8.76
N SER A 91 9.52 0.19 9.28
CA SER A 91 9.94 -1.19 9.08
C SER A 91 9.05 -1.97 8.11
N ASP A 92 8.02 -1.34 7.55
CA ASP A 92 7.20 -1.86 6.47
C ASP A 92 7.84 -1.50 5.11
N TYR A 93 7.46 -2.21 4.06
CA TYR A 93 7.91 -1.94 2.69
C TYR A 93 6.85 -2.37 1.67
N PRO A 94 6.62 -1.59 0.60
CA PRO A 94 5.71 -1.99 -0.48
C PRO A 94 6.30 -3.16 -1.28
N LEU A 95 5.41 -4.01 -1.77
CA LEU A 95 5.70 -5.12 -2.68
C LEU A 95 5.14 -4.89 -4.09
N ILE A 96 4.35 -3.84 -4.29
CA ILE A 96 3.82 -3.40 -5.58
C ILE A 96 4.05 -1.90 -5.76
N THR A 97 3.99 -1.40 -7.00
CA THR A 97 4.11 0.03 -7.27
C THR A 97 2.90 0.81 -6.74
N GLN A 98 3.02 2.12 -6.60
CA GLN A 98 1.87 2.96 -6.21
C GLN A 98 0.82 3.02 -7.31
N ASP A 99 1.22 3.02 -8.58
CA ASP A 99 0.31 3.01 -9.72
C ASP A 99 -0.53 1.72 -9.71
N ASP A 100 0.10 0.56 -9.47
CA ASP A 100 -0.62 -0.72 -9.35
C ASP A 100 -1.60 -0.72 -8.17
N LEU A 101 -1.19 -0.16 -7.02
CA LEU A 101 -2.05 -0.06 -5.85
C LEU A 101 -3.25 0.85 -6.13
N ILE A 102 -3.03 2.01 -6.74
CA ILE A 102 -4.08 2.98 -7.10
C ILE A 102 -5.04 2.36 -8.12
N HIS A 103 -4.52 1.66 -9.12
CA HIS A 103 -5.33 0.93 -10.11
C HIS A 103 -6.16 -0.18 -9.44
N ALA A 104 -5.56 -1.01 -8.59
CA ALA A 104 -6.29 -2.05 -7.88
C ALA A 104 -7.40 -1.49 -6.97
N PHE A 105 -7.19 -0.30 -6.39
CA PHE A 105 -8.16 0.38 -5.54
C PHE A 105 -9.19 1.20 -6.31
N SER A 106 -8.99 1.53 -7.58
CA SER A 106 -9.96 2.33 -8.36
C SER A 106 -11.29 1.63 -8.57
N ASP A 107 -11.26 0.30 -8.61
CA ASP A 107 -12.43 -0.54 -8.84
C ASP A 107 -13.16 -0.91 -7.54
N LEU A 108 -12.62 -0.52 -6.38
CA LEU A 108 -13.18 -0.86 -5.08
C LEU A 108 -14.15 0.23 -4.59
N PRO A 109 -15.26 -0.16 -3.92
CA PRO A 109 -16.09 0.79 -3.19
C PRO A 109 -15.27 1.53 -2.12
N ARG A 110 -15.35 2.87 -2.13
CA ARG A 110 -14.53 3.77 -1.28
C ARG A 110 -14.87 3.69 0.21
N ASP A 111 -15.99 3.09 0.56
CA ASP A 111 -16.46 2.86 1.92
C ASP A 111 -15.90 1.56 2.55
N LEU A 112 -15.19 0.73 1.78
CA LEU A 112 -14.56 -0.49 2.31
C LEU A 112 -13.41 -0.20 3.28
N ASN A 113 -13.34 -1.02 4.32
CA ASN A 113 -12.32 -0.97 5.37
C ASN A 113 -11.61 -2.32 5.48
N PHE A 114 -10.30 -2.35 5.26
CA PHE A 114 -9.48 -3.56 5.41
C PHE A 114 -8.99 -3.64 6.85
N VAL A 115 -9.74 -4.37 7.66
CA VAL A 115 -9.50 -4.51 9.09
C VAL A 115 -9.56 -6.00 9.44
N GLN A 116 -8.38 -6.61 9.58
CA GLN A 116 -8.30 -7.97 10.10
C GLN A 116 -8.83 -7.99 11.54
N HIS A 117 -9.79 -8.86 11.83
CA HIS A 117 -10.45 -8.96 13.13
C HIS A 117 -10.91 -10.38 13.46
N SER A 118 -11.02 -10.65 14.76
CA SER A 118 -11.61 -11.87 15.34
C SER A 118 -12.19 -11.57 16.71
N SER A 119 -13.38 -12.11 16.98
CA SER A 119 -13.97 -12.09 18.32
C SER A 119 -13.50 -13.23 19.22
N ARG A 120 -12.69 -14.17 18.69
CA ARG A 120 -12.13 -15.28 19.48
C ARG A 120 -10.89 -14.78 20.22
N LEU A 121 -11.10 -14.17 21.37
CA LEU A 121 -10.02 -13.52 22.14
C LEU A 121 -8.98 -14.51 22.67
N GLY A 122 -9.38 -15.73 23.06
CA GLY A 122 -8.49 -16.73 23.66
C GLY A 122 -7.69 -16.16 24.84
N TRP A 123 -6.38 -16.37 24.84
CA TRP A 123 -5.48 -15.85 25.88
C TRP A 123 -5.48 -14.31 25.98
N LYS A 124 -5.82 -13.59 24.90
CA LYS A 124 -5.85 -12.11 24.89
C LYS A 124 -6.91 -11.56 25.84
N MET A 125 -7.96 -12.33 26.14
CA MET A 125 -8.96 -11.95 27.15
C MET A 125 -8.29 -11.68 28.51
N ASN A 126 -7.52 -12.65 29.01
CA ASN A 126 -6.91 -12.56 30.33
C ASN A 126 -5.61 -11.73 30.35
N LYS A 127 -4.96 -11.54 29.20
CA LYS A 127 -3.69 -10.79 29.10
C LYS A 127 -3.83 -9.35 28.59
N ARG A 128 -4.98 -8.98 28.00
CA ARG A 128 -5.19 -7.64 27.41
C ARG A 128 -6.52 -6.99 27.78
N GLY A 129 -7.64 -7.73 27.76
CA GLY A 129 -8.97 -7.18 28.01
C GLY A 129 -9.32 -6.97 29.48
N LYS A 130 -9.07 -7.98 30.32
CA LYS A 130 -9.32 -7.93 31.77
C LYS A 130 -8.29 -7.09 32.55
N PRO A 131 -6.99 -7.11 32.22
CA PRO A 131 -6.03 -6.24 32.89
C PRO A 131 -6.34 -4.76 32.66
N ILE A 132 -6.02 -3.95 33.66
CA ILE A 132 -6.07 -2.50 33.59
C ILE A 132 -4.61 -2.02 33.56
N ILE A 133 -4.28 -1.21 32.55
CA ILE A 133 -2.96 -0.59 32.42
C ILE A 133 -3.07 0.92 32.45
N ILE A 134 -1.98 1.56 32.86
CA ILE A 134 -1.79 3.00 32.78
C ILE A 134 -0.61 3.24 31.84
N ASP A 135 -0.79 4.13 30.87
CA ASP A 135 0.28 4.55 29.96
C ASP A 135 0.75 5.94 30.37
N PRO A 136 1.94 6.05 30.99
CA PRO A 136 2.47 7.33 31.45
C PRO A 136 2.62 8.37 30.34
N GLY A 137 2.77 7.92 29.08
CA GLY A 137 2.87 8.81 27.93
C GLY A 137 1.61 9.64 27.64
N LEU A 138 0.47 9.35 28.29
CA LEU A 138 -0.74 10.16 28.18
C LEU A 138 -0.71 11.44 29.05
N TYR A 139 0.04 11.44 30.16
CA TYR A 139 0.02 12.53 31.15
C TYR A 139 1.41 13.00 31.60
N SER A 140 2.48 12.38 31.12
CA SER A 140 3.86 12.73 31.44
C SER A 140 4.73 12.78 30.19
N VAL A 141 5.68 13.71 30.16
CA VAL A 141 6.71 13.78 29.11
C VAL A 141 7.82 12.74 29.32
N ASN A 142 8.00 12.26 30.55
CA ASN A 142 8.96 11.21 30.89
C ASN A 142 8.33 9.84 30.61
N LYS A 143 8.40 9.43 29.35
CA LYS A 143 7.86 8.13 28.88
C LYS A 143 8.56 6.97 29.59
N SER A 144 7.77 5.98 30.01
CA SER A 144 8.23 4.66 30.43
C SER A 144 7.31 3.59 29.83
N GLU A 145 7.59 2.31 30.09
CA GLU A 145 6.67 1.23 29.73
C GLU A 145 5.34 1.35 30.48
N ILE A 146 4.31 0.65 29.98
CA ILE A 146 2.98 0.61 30.62
C ILE A 146 3.06 0.09 32.06
N TRP A 147 2.29 0.70 32.95
CA TRP A 147 2.16 0.27 34.34
C TRP A 147 0.96 -0.64 34.51
N TRP A 148 1.14 -1.70 35.29
CA TRP A 148 0.07 -2.66 35.59
C TRP A 148 -0.65 -2.27 36.86
N VAL A 149 -1.98 -2.22 36.78
CA VAL A 149 -2.82 -2.10 37.97
C VAL A 149 -3.05 -3.50 38.56
N ILE A 150 -3.00 -3.61 39.90
CA ILE A 150 -3.12 -4.89 40.63
C ILE A 150 -4.48 -5.55 40.38
N LYS A 151 -5.56 -4.76 40.34
CA LYS A 151 -6.92 -5.25 40.12
C LYS A 151 -7.25 -5.36 38.62
N GLN A 152 -8.00 -6.39 38.27
CA GLN A 152 -8.54 -6.61 36.92
C GLN A 152 -10.02 -6.26 36.87
N ARG A 153 -10.52 -5.94 35.67
CA ARG A 153 -11.94 -5.70 35.38
C ARG A 153 -12.60 -6.93 34.72
N SER A 154 -13.92 -7.01 34.81
CA SER A 154 -14.72 -7.87 33.93
C SER A 154 -14.67 -7.34 32.49
N LEU A 155 -15.04 -8.19 31.53
CA LEU A 155 -15.23 -7.72 30.16
C LEU A 155 -16.50 -6.86 30.06
N PRO A 156 -16.52 -5.86 29.16
CA PRO A 156 -17.69 -5.03 28.94
C PRO A 156 -18.86 -5.86 28.40
N THR A 157 -20.08 -5.53 28.84
CA THR A 157 -21.33 -6.13 28.36
C THR A 157 -22.04 -5.27 27.31
N ALA A 158 -21.69 -3.98 27.22
CA ALA A 158 -22.30 -3.02 26.29
C ALA A 158 -21.86 -3.21 24.83
N PHE A 159 -20.74 -3.89 24.59
CA PHE A 159 -20.21 -4.15 23.25
C PHE A 159 -19.37 -5.42 23.26
N LYS A 160 -19.20 -6.03 22.08
CA LYS A 160 -18.40 -7.24 21.92
C LYS A 160 -16.97 -6.87 21.51
N LEU A 161 -15.99 -7.36 22.24
CA LEU A 161 -14.57 -7.10 21.92
C LEU A 161 -14.12 -7.90 20.69
N TYR A 162 -13.37 -7.21 19.83
CA TYR A 162 -12.64 -7.79 18.72
C TYR A 162 -11.15 -7.46 18.85
N THR A 163 -10.31 -8.35 18.31
CA THR A 163 -8.87 -8.10 18.18
C THR A 163 -8.37 -8.50 16.81
N GLY A 164 -7.27 -7.90 16.36
CA GLY A 164 -6.67 -8.24 15.08
C GLY A 164 -5.33 -7.57 14.84
N SER A 165 -5.05 -7.24 13.58
CA SER A 165 -3.82 -6.58 13.17
C SER A 165 -3.83 -5.10 13.58
N ALA A 166 -2.68 -4.57 13.99
CA ALA A 166 -2.53 -3.13 14.20
C ALA A 166 -2.50 -2.35 12.87
N TRP A 167 -2.33 -3.05 11.75
CA TRP A 167 -2.36 -2.49 10.41
C TRP A 167 -3.75 -2.59 9.81
N THR A 168 -4.20 -1.46 9.29
CA THR A 168 -5.55 -1.26 8.78
C THR A 168 -5.52 -0.32 7.60
N VAL A 169 -6.44 -0.53 6.66
CA VAL A 169 -6.78 0.47 5.65
C VAL A 169 -8.21 0.91 5.92
N LEU A 170 -8.39 2.17 6.33
CA LEU A 170 -9.68 2.69 6.75
C LEU A 170 -10.20 3.69 5.73
N SER A 171 -11.44 3.54 5.30
CA SER A 171 -12.14 4.54 4.50
C SER A 171 -12.19 5.89 5.22
N ARG A 172 -12.25 6.98 4.46
CA ARG A 172 -12.44 8.33 5.01
C ARG A 172 -13.70 8.43 5.85
N SER A 173 -14.81 7.86 5.38
CA SER A 173 -16.09 7.87 6.09
C SER A 173 -15.95 7.23 7.49
N PHE A 174 -15.30 6.07 7.59
CA PHE A 174 -15.11 5.42 8.89
C PHE A 174 -14.15 6.19 9.80
N ALA A 175 -13.12 6.84 9.25
CA ALA A 175 -12.26 7.73 10.02
C ALA A 175 -13.01 8.96 10.54
N GLU A 176 -13.91 9.55 9.75
CA GLU A 176 -14.80 10.64 10.17
C GLU A 176 -15.71 10.18 11.32
N TYR A 177 -16.32 8.99 11.20
CA TYR A 177 -17.11 8.38 12.29
C TYR A 177 -16.30 8.23 13.58
N CYS A 178 -15.04 7.78 13.48
CA CYS A 178 -14.17 7.59 14.64
C CYS A 178 -13.72 8.90 15.31
N VAL A 179 -13.53 9.98 14.55
CA VAL A 179 -12.93 11.25 15.04
C VAL A 179 -13.97 12.31 15.37
N VAL A 180 -14.97 12.49 14.51
CA VAL A 180 -15.98 13.57 14.61
C VAL A 180 -17.43 13.06 14.57
N GLY A 181 -17.64 11.73 14.52
CA GLY A 181 -18.96 11.12 14.47
C GLY A 181 -19.85 11.51 15.66
N TRP A 182 -21.15 11.63 15.40
CA TRP A 182 -22.15 12.00 16.42
C TRP A 182 -22.46 10.85 17.39
N ASP A 183 -22.28 9.61 16.95
CA ASP A 183 -22.46 8.40 17.76
C ASP A 183 -21.46 8.36 18.94
N ASN A 184 -21.92 7.84 20.08
CA ASN A 184 -21.11 7.70 21.29
C ASN A 184 -20.21 6.47 21.28
N LEU A 185 -20.47 5.45 20.46
CA LEU A 185 -19.74 4.19 20.44
C LEU A 185 -18.21 4.38 20.31
N PRO A 186 -17.66 5.16 19.34
CA PRO A 186 -16.22 5.43 19.29
C PRO A 186 -15.67 6.06 20.58
N ARG A 187 -16.38 7.04 21.15
CA ARG A 187 -15.98 7.74 22.39
C ARG A 187 -16.01 6.82 23.60
N THR A 188 -17.05 6.01 23.75
CA THR A 188 -17.17 4.99 24.80
C THR A 188 -16.06 3.95 24.69
N LEU A 189 -15.74 3.51 23.47
CA LEU A 189 -14.64 2.59 23.24
C LEU A 189 -13.29 3.22 23.55
N LEU A 190 -13.06 4.50 23.24
CA LEU A 190 -11.83 5.19 23.63
C LEU A 190 -11.62 5.17 25.15
N LEU A 191 -12.67 5.45 25.94
CA LEU A 191 -12.59 5.36 27.40
C LEU A 191 -12.22 3.95 27.90
N TYR A 192 -12.62 2.90 27.20
CA TYR A 192 -12.22 1.53 27.52
C TYR A 192 -10.78 1.22 27.09
N TYR A 193 -10.39 1.70 25.91
CA TYR A 193 -9.10 1.42 25.26
C TYR A 193 -7.93 2.28 25.78
N THR A 194 -8.18 3.31 26.58
CA THR A 194 -7.14 4.03 27.36
C THR A 194 -6.46 3.13 28.39
N ASN A 195 -7.15 2.09 28.90
CA ASN A 195 -6.60 1.15 29.87
C ASN A 195 -6.47 -0.29 29.33
N PHE A 196 -6.37 -0.45 28.01
CA PHE A 196 -6.27 -1.73 27.33
C PHE A 196 -4.85 -1.98 26.80
N VAL A 197 -4.35 -3.21 26.89
CA VAL A 197 -3.01 -3.55 26.38
C VAL A 197 -3.05 -3.74 24.86
N SER A 198 -2.15 -3.07 24.13
CA SER A 198 -2.10 -3.11 22.66
C SER A 198 -3.40 -2.60 22.02
N SER A 199 -3.90 -1.44 22.47
CA SER A 199 -5.13 -0.80 21.97
C SER A 199 -5.27 -0.71 20.44
N PRO A 200 -4.20 -0.47 19.65
CA PRO A 200 -4.29 -0.45 18.18
C PRO A 200 -4.70 -1.80 17.55
N GLU A 201 -4.49 -2.91 18.25
CA GLU A 201 -4.87 -4.26 17.81
C GLU A 201 -6.32 -4.62 18.20
N GLY A 202 -7.14 -3.65 18.64
CA GLY A 202 -8.52 -3.93 19.03
C GLY A 202 -9.51 -2.78 18.85
N TYR A 203 -9.08 -1.52 18.91
CA TYR A 203 -10.01 -0.38 18.85
C TYR A 203 -10.80 -0.34 17.55
N PHE A 204 -10.13 -0.24 16.40
CA PHE A 204 -10.81 -0.14 15.10
C PHE A 204 -11.64 -1.39 14.80
N GLN A 205 -11.14 -2.57 15.16
CA GLN A 205 -11.87 -3.84 15.04
C GLN A 205 -13.17 -3.81 15.84
N THR A 206 -13.12 -3.31 17.08
CA THR A 206 -14.28 -3.29 17.97
C THR A 206 -15.27 -2.21 17.56
N VAL A 207 -14.80 -1.02 17.18
CA VAL A 207 -15.67 0.05 16.68
C VAL A 207 -16.42 -0.43 15.44
N ILE A 208 -15.70 -0.92 14.43
CA ILE A 208 -16.32 -1.26 13.14
C ILE A 208 -17.30 -2.44 13.25
N CYS A 209 -16.98 -3.46 14.05
CA CYS A 209 -17.82 -4.64 14.19
C CYS A 209 -19.01 -4.45 15.13
N ASN A 210 -19.06 -3.37 15.92
CA ASN A 210 -20.21 -3.02 16.76
C ASN A 210 -21.00 -1.82 16.22
N SER A 211 -20.61 -1.26 15.06
CA SER A 211 -21.32 -0.17 14.42
C SER A 211 -22.29 -0.72 13.37
N GLU A 212 -23.55 -0.30 13.44
CA GLU A 212 -24.59 -0.75 12.51
C GLU A 212 -24.30 -0.33 11.06
N ASP A 213 -23.76 0.87 10.87
CA ASP A 213 -23.48 1.44 9.55
C ASP A 213 -22.22 0.83 8.89
N TYR A 214 -21.22 0.41 9.69
CA TYR A 214 -19.91 -0.01 9.17
C TYR A 214 -19.61 -1.51 9.29
N LYS A 215 -20.39 -2.30 10.05
CA LYS A 215 -20.13 -3.75 10.19
C LYS A 215 -20.09 -4.49 8.86
N ASN A 216 -20.85 -4.03 7.86
CA ASN A 216 -20.94 -4.64 6.54
C ASN A 216 -19.94 -4.08 5.52
N THR A 217 -19.18 -3.05 5.86
CA THR A 217 -18.13 -2.48 4.99
C THR A 217 -16.73 -3.01 5.33
N THR A 218 -16.65 -4.04 6.18
CA THR A 218 -15.37 -4.58 6.66
C THR A 218 -14.89 -5.76 5.82
N VAL A 219 -13.68 -5.64 5.27
CA VAL A 219 -12.92 -6.74 4.66
C VAL A 219 -11.96 -7.29 5.72
N ASN A 220 -12.08 -8.58 6.07
CA ASN A 220 -11.26 -9.20 7.13
C ASN A 220 -9.85 -9.57 6.63
N HIS A 221 -9.08 -8.56 6.24
CA HIS A 221 -7.70 -8.68 5.74
C HIS A 221 -6.92 -7.41 6.09
N ASP A 222 -5.61 -7.51 6.35
CA ASP A 222 -4.77 -6.36 6.74
C ASP A 222 -3.82 -5.88 5.63
N LEU A 223 -3.79 -6.58 4.48
CA LEU A 223 -2.95 -6.27 3.32
C LEU A 223 -1.43 -6.30 3.59
N HIS A 224 -1.00 -6.90 4.71
CA HIS A 224 0.41 -6.95 5.12
C HIS A 224 0.92 -8.37 5.23
N TYR A 225 1.99 -8.75 4.54
CA TYR A 225 2.68 -10.01 4.81
C TYR A 225 3.48 -9.91 6.10
N ILE A 226 3.11 -10.71 7.11
CA ILE A 226 3.73 -10.72 8.44
C ILE A 226 4.05 -12.16 8.84
N THR A 227 5.30 -12.44 9.19
CA THR A 227 5.68 -13.75 9.77
C THR A 227 5.95 -13.63 11.26
N TRP A 228 5.42 -14.57 12.02
CA TRP A 228 5.57 -14.67 13.47
C TRP A 228 6.36 -15.92 13.86
N ASP A 229 7.07 -15.84 14.97
CA ASP A 229 7.63 -17.04 15.62
C ASP A 229 6.48 -17.93 16.16
N ASN A 230 6.75 -19.21 16.42
CA ASN A 230 5.82 -20.10 17.11
C ASN A 230 6.45 -20.59 18.44
N PRO A 231 5.95 -20.17 19.61
CA PRO A 231 4.85 -19.24 19.83
C PRO A 231 5.19 -17.79 19.44
N PRO A 232 4.19 -16.94 19.14
CA PRO A 232 4.41 -15.56 18.71
C PRO A 232 5.04 -14.72 19.83
N LYS A 233 6.15 -14.06 19.49
CA LYS A 233 6.80 -13.04 20.35
C LYS A 233 6.09 -11.69 20.23
N GLN A 234 6.53 -10.69 21.02
CA GLN A 234 5.98 -9.33 21.01
C GLN A 234 6.09 -8.64 19.64
N HIS A 235 7.14 -8.95 18.87
CA HIS A 235 7.38 -8.37 17.56
C HIS A 235 7.50 -9.47 16.51
N PRO A 236 7.02 -9.22 15.27
CA PRO A 236 7.16 -10.18 14.18
C PRO A 236 8.64 -10.39 13.83
N ARG A 237 8.92 -11.55 13.22
CA ARG A 237 10.26 -11.90 12.75
C ARG A 237 10.69 -10.95 11.64
N SER A 238 11.99 -10.68 11.58
CA SER A 238 12.55 -9.93 10.45
C SER A 238 12.59 -10.79 9.18
N LEU A 239 12.09 -10.22 8.08
CA LEU A 239 12.12 -10.83 6.76
C LEU A 239 13.49 -10.61 6.10
N GLY A 240 13.94 -11.60 5.32
CA GLY A 240 15.17 -11.55 4.52
C GLY A 240 15.02 -12.30 3.19
N LEU A 241 16.13 -12.54 2.49
CA LEU A 241 16.13 -13.20 1.16
C LEU A 241 15.46 -14.58 1.16
N ARG A 242 15.57 -15.34 2.24
CA ARG A 242 14.93 -16.67 2.38
C ARG A 242 13.40 -16.60 2.37
N ASP A 243 12.84 -15.44 2.69
CA ASP A 243 11.40 -15.20 2.72
C ASP A 243 10.87 -14.61 1.41
N TYR A 244 11.75 -14.20 0.49
CA TYR A 244 11.40 -13.44 -0.71
C TYR A 244 10.27 -14.08 -1.52
N ARG A 245 10.45 -15.37 -1.87
CA ARG A 245 9.45 -16.11 -2.63
C ARG A 245 8.11 -16.19 -1.90
N LYS A 246 8.10 -16.29 -0.57
CA LYS A 246 6.86 -16.44 0.21
C LYS A 246 6.04 -15.15 0.23
N PHE A 247 6.69 -14.00 0.42
CA PHE A 247 5.96 -12.74 0.45
C PHE A 247 5.53 -12.27 -0.94
N VAL A 248 6.29 -12.58 -1.99
CA VAL A 248 5.86 -12.33 -3.38
C VAL A 248 4.62 -13.16 -3.71
N LEU A 249 4.64 -14.47 -3.43
CA LEU A 249 3.49 -15.36 -3.66
C LEU A 249 2.30 -15.09 -2.74
N SER A 250 2.43 -14.22 -1.74
CA SER A 250 1.32 -13.89 -0.84
C SER A 250 0.30 -12.92 -1.43
N ASN A 251 0.63 -12.28 -2.58
CA ASN A 251 -0.19 -11.26 -3.24
C ASN A 251 -0.60 -10.11 -2.30
N ARG A 252 0.24 -9.77 -1.33
CA ARG A 252 0.01 -8.65 -0.40
C ARG A 252 0.78 -7.41 -0.87
N PRO A 253 0.18 -6.21 -0.84
CA PRO A 253 0.85 -4.99 -1.30
C PRO A 253 1.95 -4.51 -0.34
N PHE A 254 1.94 -4.94 0.93
CA PHE A 254 2.95 -4.56 1.92
C PHE A 254 3.52 -5.78 2.64
N ALA A 255 4.74 -5.65 3.16
CA ALA A 255 5.36 -6.68 3.99
C ALA A 255 6.16 -6.08 5.16
N ARG A 256 6.29 -6.88 6.23
CA ARG A 256 7.09 -6.51 7.41
C ARG A 256 7.58 -7.70 8.25
N LYS A 257 8.62 -7.54 9.05
CA LYS A 257 9.43 -6.32 9.25
C LYS A 257 10.80 -6.45 8.59
N PHE A 258 11.30 -5.38 7.99
CA PHE A 258 12.63 -5.38 7.37
C PHE A 258 13.69 -4.74 8.26
N LYS A 259 14.90 -5.33 8.28
CA LYS A 259 16.07 -4.73 8.94
C LYS A 259 16.59 -3.54 8.13
N LYS A 260 17.37 -2.67 8.78
CA LYS A 260 17.98 -1.51 8.11
C LYS A 260 19.01 -2.04 7.13
N ASN A 261 18.96 -1.55 5.89
CA ASN A 261 19.90 -1.93 4.82
C ASN A 261 19.92 -3.45 4.53
N ASP A 262 18.82 -4.16 4.79
CA ASP A 262 18.74 -5.58 4.43
C ASP A 262 18.81 -5.73 2.90
N VAL A 263 19.61 -6.68 2.44
CA VAL A 263 19.83 -6.95 1.00
C VAL A 263 18.55 -7.33 0.28
N VAL A 264 17.56 -7.89 0.99
CA VAL A 264 16.24 -8.19 0.40
C VAL A 264 15.53 -6.93 -0.10
N LEU A 265 15.74 -5.77 0.53
CA LEU A 265 15.14 -4.52 0.10
C LEU A 265 15.66 -4.11 -1.28
N ASN A 266 16.94 -4.37 -1.58
CA ASN A 266 17.51 -4.08 -2.89
C ASN A 266 16.90 -4.98 -3.97
N LYS A 267 16.58 -6.23 -3.61
CA LYS A 267 15.89 -7.16 -4.50
C LYS A 267 14.45 -6.72 -4.76
N ILE A 268 13.73 -6.25 -3.74
CA ILE A 268 12.38 -5.68 -3.88
C ILE A 268 12.40 -4.44 -4.79
N ASP A 269 13.29 -3.47 -4.51
CA ASP A 269 13.42 -2.25 -5.30
C ASP A 269 13.65 -2.55 -6.79
N ARG A 270 14.55 -3.48 -7.11
CA ARG A 270 14.89 -3.82 -8.49
C ARG A 270 13.81 -4.64 -9.18
N GLU A 271 13.30 -5.69 -8.52
CA GLU A 271 12.47 -6.69 -9.20
C GLU A 271 10.98 -6.37 -9.17
N LEU A 272 10.50 -5.74 -8.09
CA LEU A 272 9.08 -5.43 -7.90
C LEU A 272 8.76 -3.95 -8.15
N LEU A 273 9.56 -3.04 -7.62
CA LEU A 273 9.28 -1.59 -7.68
C LEU A 273 9.98 -0.87 -8.85
N LYS A 274 10.79 -1.63 -9.61
CA LYS A 274 11.56 -1.19 -10.79
C LYS A 274 12.32 0.12 -10.57
N ARG A 275 12.98 0.28 -9.42
CA ARG A 275 13.68 1.52 -9.03
C ARG A 275 15.14 1.31 -8.68
N GLY A 276 15.94 2.35 -8.94
CA GLY A 276 17.31 2.45 -8.47
C GLY A 276 17.41 2.91 -7.01
N SER A 277 18.62 2.83 -6.47
CA SER A 277 18.91 3.30 -5.11
C SER A 277 18.66 4.79 -5.02
N ARG A 278 17.85 5.22 -4.03
CA ARG A 278 17.49 6.63 -3.77
C ARG A 278 16.67 7.32 -4.88
N GLN A 279 16.15 6.59 -5.85
CA GLN A 279 15.20 7.11 -6.85
C GLN A 279 13.75 6.85 -6.41
N PHE A 280 12.76 7.52 -7.00
CA PHE A 280 11.36 7.16 -6.79
C PHE A 280 11.03 5.78 -7.35
N SER A 281 9.94 5.17 -6.89
CA SER A 281 9.37 4.01 -7.60
C SER A 281 8.95 4.41 -8.99
N TYR A 282 9.13 3.50 -9.94
CA TYR A 282 8.66 3.72 -11.31
C TYR A 282 7.14 3.94 -11.31
N GLY A 283 6.69 4.95 -12.06
CA GLY A 283 5.28 5.28 -12.24
C GLY A 283 5.10 6.28 -13.38
N GLY A 284 3.90 6.34 -13.95
CA GLY A 284 3.57 7.18 -15.13
C GLY A 284 3.76 8.68 -14.92
N TRP A 285 3.93 9.12 -13.66
CA TRP A 285 4.20 10.50 -13.28
C TRP A 285 5.71 10.84 -13.19
N CYS A 286 6.60 9.85 -13.25
CA CYS A 286 8.05 10.04 -13.20
C CYS A 286 8.78 9.12 -14.19
N SER A 287 8.56 9.34 -15.48
CA SER A 287 9.04 8.45 -16.55
C SER A 287 10.44 8.77 -17.09
N ASN A 288 11.03 9.95 -16.81
CA ASN A 288 12.18 10.49 -17.57
C ASN A 288 13.42 10.90 -16.74
N GLY A 289 13.59 10.42 -15.50
CA GLY A 289 14.77 10.77 -14.68
C GLY A 289 15.83 9.66 -14.65
N GLN A 290 16.91 9.79 -15.44
CA GLN A 290 18.06 8.87 -15.36
C GLN A 290 18.90 9.05 -14.10
N ASP A 291 18.77 10.18 -13.41
CA ASP A 291 19.48 10.50 -12.17
C ASP A 291 18.54 11.16 -11.15
N ILE A 292 18.89 11.15 -9.85
CA ILE A 292 18.11 11.86 -8.81
C ILE A 292 18.10 13.38 -9.07
N GLN A 293 19.11 13.85 -9.80
CA GLN A 293 19.26 15.24 -10.25
C GLN A 293 18.53 15.54 -11.57
N ASP A 294 18.34 14.53 -12.43
CA ASP A 294 17.45 14.63 -13.58
C ASP A 294 16.04 14.41 -13.08
N LYS A 295 15.42 15.55 -12.83
CA LYS A 295 14.05 15.78 -12.40
C LYS A 295 13.11 14.71 -12.98
N CYS A 296 12.00 14.41 -12.28
CA CYS A 296 10.80 13.98 -13.00
C CYS A 296 10.38 15.20 -13.87
N SER A 297 11.13 15.48 -14.95
CA SER A 297 11.21 16.77 -15.65
C SER A 297 9.88 17.19 -16.27
N GLU A 298 8.99 16.22 -16.41
CA GLU A 298 7.62 16.35 -16.89
C GLU A 298 6.60 16.17 -15.75
N LEU A 299 6.84 16.79 -14.59
CA LEU A 299 5.88 16.82 -13.49
C LEU A 299 4.63 17.61 -13.92
N GLN A 300 3.69 16.97 -14.60
CA GLN A 300 2.47 17.62 -15.05
C GLN A 300 1.51 17.79 -13.89
N SER A 301 1.35 19.04 -13.43
CA SER A 301 0.58 19.37 -12.22
C SER A 301 -0.90 19.03 -12.21
N GLU A 302 -1.41 18.60 -13.36
CA GLU A 302 -2.84 18.45 -13.60
C GLU A 302 -3.22 17.05 -14.14
N LYS A 303 -2.25 16.13 -14.29
CA LYS A 303 -2.48 14.80 -14.91
C LYS A 303 -1.84 13.64 -14.14
N TYR A 304 -1.83 13.70 -12.81
CA TYR A 304 -1.24 12.68 -11.92
C TYR A 304 -1.94 11.31 -11.87
N GLY A 305 -2.80 11.01 -12.84
CA GLY A 305 -3.63 9.81 -12.83
C GLY A 305 -4.19 9.41 -14.18
N VAL A 306 -3.71 10.03 -15.26
CA VAL A 306 -3.96 9.45 -16.56
C VAL A 306 -2.90 8.37 -16.70
N LEU A 307 -3.25 7.13 -16.32
CA LEU A 307 -2.79 5.99 -17.12
C LEU A 307 -3.10 6.42 -18.55
N ARG A 308 -2.12 6.92 -19.31
CA ARG A 308 -2.36 7.40 -20.68
C ARG A 308 -3.01 6.22 -21.38
N PRO A 309 -4.32 6.29 -21.69
CA PRO A 309 -4.95 5.16 -22.31
C PRO A 309 -4.22 4.98 -23.63
N GLU A 310 -3.63 3.82 -23.85
CA GLU A 310 -3.13 3.39 -25.14
C GLU A 310 -4.20 3.74 -26.18
N ASP A 311 -3.78 4.37 -27.29
CA ASP A 311 -4.73 4.87 -28.30
C ASP A 311 -5.74 3.75 -28.61
N PRO A 312 -7.06 4.00 -28.59
CA PRO A 312 -8.06 2.98 -28.90
C PRO A 312 -7.76 2.18 -30.18
N ARG A 313 -7.09 2.81 -31.16
CA ARG A 313 -6.58 2.17 -32.38
C ARG A 313 -5.50 1.13 -32.06
N VAL A 314 -4.55 1.44 -31.20
CA VAL A 314 -3.49 0.52 -30.74
C VAL A 314 -4.06 -0.58 -29.83
N VAL A 315 -5.06 -0.31 -29.00
CA VAL A 315 -5.72 -1.33 -28.16
C VAL A 315 -6.29 -2.48 -29.01
N SER A 316 -6.89 -2.16 -30.16
CA SER A 316 -7.39 -3.18 -31.09
C SER A 316 -6.27 -4.03 -31.71
N GLN A 317 -5.15 -3.38 -32.08
CA GLN A 317 -3.98 -4.05 -32.66
C GLN A 317 -3.27 -4.94 -31.63
N ARG A 318 -3.13 -4.46 -30.39
CA ARG A 318 -2.62 -5.22 -29.25
C ARG A 318 -3.42 -6.48 -29.00
N ASN A 319 -4.74 -6.38 -28.92
CA ASN A 319 -5.60 -7.53 -28.62
C ASN A 319 -5.45 -8.63 -29.68
N ASN A 320 -5.39 -8.23 -30.95
CA ASN A 320 -5.13 -9.16 -32.06
C ASN A 320 -3.70 -9.75 -31.98
N PHE A 321 -2.72 -8.92 -31.67
CA PHE A 321 -1.32 -9.32 -31.52
C PHE A 321 -1.13 -10.37 -30.42
N ILE A 322 -1.65 -10.14 -29.21
CA ILE A 322 -1.53 -11.10 -28.11
C ILE A 322 -2.33 -12.37 -28.37
N ARG A 323 -3.54 -12.27 -28.95
CA ARG A 323 -4.31 -13.47 -29.36
C ARG A 323 -3.53 -14.34 -30.34
N LYS A 324 -2.81 -13.73 -31.28
CA LYS A 324 -1.92 -14.45 -32.21
C LYS A 324 -0.75 -15.12 -31.50
N LEU A 325 -0.15 -14.46 -30.51
CA LEU A 325 0.90 -15.08 -29.71
C LEU A 325 0.37 -16.28 -28.93
N ALA A 326 -0.78 -16.11 -28.26
CA ALA A 326 -1.45 -17.12 -27.46
C ALA A 326 -1.89 -18.34 -28.28
N SER A 327 -2.40 -18.14 -29.52
CA SER A 327 -2.80 -19.26 -30.39
C SER A 327 -1.62 -20.05 -30.94
N THR A 328 -0.42 -19.45 -30.97
CA THR A 328 0.77 -20.08 -31.54
C THR A 328 1.59 -20.82 -30.48
N ALA A 329 1.61 -20.33 -29.24
CA ALA A 329 2.41 -20.91 -28.16
C ALA A 329 2.13 -22.39 -27.85
N PRO A 330 0.88 -22.89 -27.83
CA PRO A 330 0.59 -24.30 -27.61
C PRO A 330 1.22 -25.25 -28.64
N ILE A 331 1.51 -24.75 -29.84
CA ILE A 331 2.01 -25.52 -30.98
C ILE A 331 3.55 -25.48 -31.05
N GLN A 332 4.20 -24.60 -30.26
CA GLN A 332 5.66 -24.49 -30.21
C GLN A 332 6.25 -25.58 -29.31
N CYS A 333 7.39 -26.15 -29.72
CA CYS A 333 8.08 -27.21 -28.95
C CYS A 333 8.40 -26.83 -27.50
N LEU A 334 8.56 -25.54 -27.22
CA LEU A 334 8.88 -25.01 -25.89
C LEU A 334 7.69 -24.34 -25.19
N MET A 335 6.49 -24.44 -25.78
CA MET A 335 5.22 -23.91 -25.27
C MET A 335 5.26 -22.43 -24.89
N PHE A 336 6.00 -21.63 -25.67
CA PHE A 336 6.04 -20.18 -25.53
C PHE A 336 6.03 -19.52 -26.91
N ASN A 337 5.62 -18.27 -26.98
CA ASN A 337 5.80 -17.44 -28.15
C ASN A 337 6.12 -15.99 -27.74
N LYS A 338 6.85 -15.28 -28.60
CA LYS A 338 7.17 -13.87 -28.41
C LYS A 338 7.01 -13.10 -29.71
N GLY A 339 6.73 -11.82 -29.61
CA GLY A 339 6.59 -10.98 -30.79
C GLY A 339 6.84 -9.51 -30.50
N ILE A 340 6.89 -8.74 -31.58
CA ILE A 340 6.95 -7.29 -31.55
C ILE A 340 5.80 -6.78 -32.44
N LEU A 341 5.02 -5.86 -31.90
CA LEU A 341 4.01 -5.10 -32.62
C LEU A 341 4.57 -3.68 -32.82
N ASP A 342 4.78 -3.30 -34.08
CA ASP A 342 5.22 -1.96 -34.45
C ASP A 342 3.98 -1.10 -34.73
N VAL A 343 3.77 -0.06 -33.91
CA VAL A 343 2.62 0.84 -34.00
C VAL A 343 2.99 2.21 -34.60
N GLY A 344 4.09 2.26 -35.36
CA GLY A 344 4.53 3.46 -36.05
C GLY A 344 5.09 4.52 -35.10
N GLN A 345 4.51 5.73 -35.11
CA GLN A 345 4.98 6.84 -34.27
C GLN A 345 4.80 6.59 -32.77
N GLU A 346 3.92 5.66 -32.36
CA GLU A 346 3.70 5.30 -30.95
C GLU A 346 4.70 4.23 -30.44
N GLY A 347 5.64 3.80 -31.26
CA GLY A 347 6.74 2.91 -30.85
C GLY A 347 6.49 1.43 -31.07
N LYS A 348 7.21 0.59 -30.31
CA LYS A 348 7.18 -0.88 -30.41
C LYS A 348 6.68 -1.50 -29.13
N ARG A 349 5.77 -2.45 -29.27
CA ARG A 349 5.20 -3.22 -28.17
C ARG A 349 5.70 -4.65 -28.23
N TYR A 350 6.04 -5.19 -27.08
CA TYR A 350 6.65 -6.50 -26.94
C TYR A 350 5.64 -7.40 -26.25
N GLY A 351 5.45 -8.60 -26.81
CA GLY A 351 4.55 -9.59 -26.23
C GLY A 351 5.28 -10.90 -26.00
N PHE A 352 4.94 -11.56 -24.90
CA PHE A 352 5.45 -12.87 -24.54
C PHE A 352 4.33 -13.69 -23.91
N VAL A 353 4.19 -14.94 -24.32
CA VAL A 353 3.24 -15.89 -23.73
C VAL A 353 3.96 -17.19 -23.46
N GLN A 354 3.63 -17.85 -22.35
CA GLN A 354 4.25 -19.10 -21.99
C GLN A 354 3.30 -19.98 -21.20
N CYS A 355 3.32 -21.28 -21.49
CA CYS A 355 2.73 -22.32 -20.67
C CYS A 355 3.81 -23.11 -19.94
N ARG A 356 3.41 -23.80 -18.87
CA ARG A 356 4.21 -24.89 -18.34
C ARG A 356 4.38 -26.00 -19.37
N ARG A 357 5.57 -26.60 -19.38
CA ARG A 357 5.96 -27.61 -20.38
C ARG A 357 5.32 -28.99 -20.17
N ASP A 358 4.72 -29.24 -19.01
CA ASP A 358 4.03 -30.50 -18.71
C ASP A 358 2.54 -30.47 -19.11
N LEU A 359 2.04 -29.34 -19.63
CA LEU A 359 0.70 -29.27 -20.19
C LEU A 359 0.65 -29.87 -21.59
N ASN A 360 -0.49 -30.44 -21.97
CA ASN A 360 -0.73 -30.75 -23.37
C ASN A 360 -1.22 -29.51 -24.15
N VAL A 361 -1.19 -29.59 -25.48
CA VAL A 361 -1.55 -28.47 -26.38
C VAL A 361 -2.93 -27.89 -26.04
N LEU A 362 -3.94 -28.74 -25.83
CA LEU A 362 -5.31 -28.33 -25.50
C LEU A 362 -5.40 -27.63 -24.14
N ALA A 363 -4.65 -28.10 -23.14
CA ALA A 363 -4.62 -27.51 -21.81
C ALA A 363 -3.92 -26.14 -21.81
N CYS A 364 -2.81 -26.01 -22.54
CA CYS A 364 -2.11 -24.75 -22.72
C CYS A 364 -3.00 -23.72 -23.45
N ASP A 365 -3.63 -24.12 -24.57
CA ASP A 365 -4.54 -23.26 -25.33
C ASP A 365 -5.71 -22.78 -24.48
N LYS A 366 -6.39 -23.69 -23.78
CA LYS A 366 -7.50 -23.36 -22.88
C LYS A 366 -7.06 -22.42 -21.75
N SER A 367 -5.87 -22.63 -21.17
CA SER A 367 -5.36 -21.79 -20.09
C SER A 367 -5.08 -20.37 -20.56
N LEU A 368 -4.42 -20.21 -21.71
CA LEU A 368 -4.11 -18.91 -22.29
C LEU A 368 -5.39 -18.17 -22.71
N ASN A 369 -6.34 -18.85 -23.35
CA ASN A 369 -7.63 -18.25 -23.75
C ASN A 369 -8.45 -17.83 -22.53
N ASN A 370 -8.52 -18.65 -21.47
CA ASN A 370 -9.17 -18.27 -20.22
C ASN A 370 -8.51 -17.04 -19.56
N LEU A 371 -7.19 -16.97 -19.59
CA LEU A 371 -6.45 -15.84 -19.04
C LEU A 371 -6.68 -14.56 -19.86
N LEU A 372 -6.86 -14.69 -21.18
CA LEU A 372 -7.21 -13.59 -22.06
C LEU A 372 -8.66 -13.12 -21.84
N ASP A 373 -9.64 -14.01 -21.93
CA ASP A 373 -11.06 -13.63 -21.87
C ASP A 373 -11.47 -13.07 -20.51
N LYS A 374 -10.87 -13.56 -19.42
CA LYS A 374 -11.12 -13.01 -18.07
C LYS A 374 -10.65 -11.57 -17.91
N ASN A 375 -9.57 -11.20 -18.60
CA ASN A 375 -8.82 -10.01 -18.27
C ASN A 375 -8.89 -8.95 -19.41
N ILE A 376 -9.09 -9.32 -20.68
CA ILE A 376 -9.10 -8.43 -21.86
C ILE A 376 -10.06 -7.23 -21.74
N LEU A 377 -11.22 -7.39 -21.08
CA LEU A 377 -12.22 -6.33 -20.93
C LEU A 377 -11.96 -5.38 -19.75
N GLN A 378 -11.09 -5.74 -18.80
CA GLN A 378 -10.79 -4.92 -17.62
C GLN A 378 -9.74 -3.82 -17.88
N PHE A 379 -9.03 -3.84 -19.02
CA PHE A 379 -7.84 -2.98 -19.22
C PHE A 379 -7.99 -1.92 -20.29
N GLY A 380 -8.96 -1.03 -20.11
CA GLY A 380 -8.99 0.23 -20.85
C GLY A 380 -7.61 0.92 -20.79
N GLY A 381 -6.87 0.92 -21.90
CA GLY A 381 -5.72 1.79 -22.11
C GLY A 381 -4.38 1.50 -21.42
N ASN A 382 -4.16 0.39 -20.71
CA ASN A 382 -2.86 0.16 -20.04
C ASN A 382 -1.72 -0.21 -21.02
N TRP A 383 -0.52 0.34 -20.80
CA TRP A 383 0.68 0.23 -21.68
C TRP A 383 1.61 -0.94 -21.34
N ALA A 384 1.46 -1.56 -20.16
CA ALA A 384 2.18 -2.77 -19.77
C ALA A 384 1.34 -3.61 -18.80
N TRP A 385 1.46 -4.94 -18.89
CA TRP A 385 0.77 -5.87 -18.00
C TRP A 385 1.37 -7.28 -18.05
N GLU A 386 1.32 -7.98 -16.93
CA GLU A 386 1.70 -9.38 -16.80
C GLU A 386 0.58 -10.14 -16.07
N PHE A 387 -0.01 -11.12 -16.76
CA PHE A 387 -0.96 -12.05 -16.17
C PHE A 387 -0.30 -13.40 -16.02
N SER A 388 -0.47 -14.00 -14.86
CA SER A 388 -0.05 -15.36 -14.60
C SER A 388 -1.16 -16.14 -13.94
N SER A 389 -1.24 -17.41 -14.31
CA SER A 389 -1.97 -18.45 -13.63
C SER A 389 -0.98 -19.51 -13.18
N PHE A 390 -1.47 -20.57 -12.54
CA PHE A 390 -0.62 -21.72 -12.22
C PHE A 390 -0.01 -22.39 -13.47
N ASP A 391 -0.72 -22.29 -14.59
CA ASP A 391 -0.47 -23.09 -15.80
C ASP A 391 0.18 -22.29 -16.94
N CYS A 392 -0.09 -20.98 -17.03
CA CYS A 392 0.43 -20.11 -18.08
C CYS A 392 0.61 -18.65 -17.64
N SER A 393 1.42 -17.91 -18.37
CA SER A 393 1.60 -16.47 -18.25
C SER A 393 1.54 -15.75 -19.60
N ILE A 394 1.10 -14.50 -19.56
CA ILE A 394 1.01 -13.58 -20.70
C ILE A 394 1.57 -12.25 -20.23
N TRP A 395 2.50 -11.71 -21.00
CA TRP A 395 3.18 -10.45 -20.74
C TRP A 395 3.13 -9.57 -21.98
N TYR A 396 2.91 -8.28 -21.75
CA TYR A 396 2.91 -7.24 -22.76
C TYR A 396 3.56 -5.97 -22.20
N GLU A 397 4.46 -5.34 -22.95
CA GLU A 397 5.16 -4.13 -22.50
C GLU A 397 5.56 -3.22 -23.66
N ASP A 398 5.47 -1.91 -23.45
CA ASP A 398 6.08 -0.90 -24.30
C ASP A 398 7.52 -0.60 -23.82
N VAL A 399 8.52 -0.95 -24.63
CA VAL A 399 9.95 -0.83 -24.23
C VAL A 399 10.58 0.48 -24.72
N ASN A 400 9.90 1.26 -25.55
CA ASN A 400 10.48 2.48 -26.14
C ASN A 400 10.57 3.69 -25.18
N SER A 401 10.06 3.64 -23.94
CA SER A 401 10.35 4.68 -22.94
C SER A 401 11.66 4.44 -22.16
N ALA A 402 12.35 3.31 -22.37
CA ALA A 402 13.60 3.02 -21.68
C ALA A 402 14.82 3.63 -22.39
N PHE A 403 14.77 3.82 -23.72
CA PHE A 403 15.88 4.36 -24.49
C PHE A 403 15.40 5.06 -25.78
N SER A 404 15.77 6.34 -25.92
CA SER A 404 15.82 7.18 -27.12
C SER A 404 14.71 8.23 -27.35
N ASP A 405 15.19 9.47 -27.37
CA ASP A 405 14.62 10.70 -27.93
C ASP A 405 13.92 10.51 -29.28
N ARG A 406 12.84 11.25 -29.50
CA ARG A 406 12.67 12.14 -30.66
C ARG A 406 11.42 13.01 -30.52
N ASN A 407 11.62 14.29 -30.86
CA ASN A 407 10.64 15.34 -31.09
C ASN A 407 9.32 14.86 -31.71
N LEU A 408 8.18 15.36 -31.22
CA LEU A 408 7.22 16.16 -32.02
C LEU A 408 6.00 16.62 -31.19
N THR A 409 5.88 17.95 -31.14
CA THR A 409 4.69 18.79 -31.31
C THR A 409 3.34 18.42 -30.68
N ASN A 410 2.87 19.37 -29.88
CA ASN A 410 1.49 19.67 -29.49
C ASN A 410 0.43 19.18 -30.47
N GLU A 411 -0.51 18.37 -29.98
CA GLU A 411 -1.93 18.55 -30.28
C GLU A 411 -2.80 18.05 -29.13
N THR A 412 -3.64 18.94 -28.64
CA THR A 412 -4.64 18.72 -27.60
C THR A 412 -5.79 17.90 -28.14
N SER A 413 -6.11 16.76 -27.51
CA SER A 413 -7.47 16.23 -27.56
C SER A 413 -7.94 15.73 -26.20
N SER A 414 -9.17 16.09 -25.89
CA SER A 414 -9.92 15.81 -24.67
C SER A 414 -10.33 14.34 -24.61
N ILE A 415 -9.83 13.60 -23.62
CA ILE A 415 -10.28 12.24 -23.31
C ILE A 415 -10.52 12.12 -21.79
N GLY A 416 -11.58 11.39 -21.43
CA GLY A 416 -12.31 11.45 -20.17
C GLY A 416 -11.49 11.35 -18.87
N LYS A 417 -11.99 12.08 -17.85
CA LYS A 417 -11.47 12.09 -16.48
C LYS A 417 -11.75 10.75 -15.79
N LEU A 418 -10.72 9.91 -15.62
CA LEU A 418 -10.72 8.90 -14.56
C LEU A 418 -10.59 9.61 -13.20
N VAL A 419 -11.53 9.36 -12.29
CA VAL A 419 -11.51 9.90 -10.94
C VAL A 419 -10.48 9.14 -10.12
N LEU A 420 -9.32 9.77 -9.89
CA LEU A 420 -8.21 9.24 -9.08
C LEU A 420 -8.68 8.67 -7.73
N CYS A 421 -8.21 7.46 -7.41
CA CYS A 421 -8.17 6.95 -6.04
C CYS A 421 -6.95 7.55 -5.33
N ARG A 422 -7.20 8.41 -4.35
CA ARG A 422 -6.15 9.07 -3.56
C ARG A 422 -5.92 8.23 -2.31
N SER A 423 -4.86 7.43 -2.33
CA SER A 423 -4.45 6.65 -1.17
C SER A 423 -3.60 7.51 -0.25
N LEU A 424 -3.89 7.51 1.04
CA LEU A 424 -3.11 8.22 2.06
C LEU A 424 -2.21 7.22 2.77
N LEU A 425 -0.90 7.44 2.73
CA LEU A 425 0.06 6.62 3.46
C LEU A 425 0.60 7.39 4.67
N TRP A 426 0.13 6.98 5.84
CA TRP A 426 0.65 7.43 7.12
C TRP A 426 1.83 6.54 7.53
N ILE A 427 3.05 7.11 7.61
CA ILE A 427 4.24 6.36 8.00
C ILE A 427 4.66 6.78 9.40
N LYS A 428 4.53 5.83 10.32
CA LYS A 428 4.90 5.95 11.72
C LYS A 428 6.37 5.55 11.94
N LEU A 429 7.12 6.38 12.63
CA LEU A 429 8.45 6.02 13.12
C LEU A 429 8.41 5.55 14.58
#